data_AF-A0A9X7TNW9-F1
#
_entry.id   AF-A0A9X7TNW9-F1
#
_cell.length_a   1.000
_cell.length_b   1.000
_cell.length_c   1.000
_cell.angle_alpha   90.00
_cell.angle_beta   90.00
_cell.angle_gamma   90.00
#
_symmetry.space_group_name_H-M   'P 1'
#
loop_
_entity.id
_entity.type
_entity.pdbx_description
1 polymer ?
#
loop_
_entity_poly.entity_id
_entity_poly.type
_entity_poly.pdbx_seq_one_letter_code
_entity_poly.pdbx_strand_id
1 'polypeptide(L)'
;MSTENPSDKITQISLDKVKEIMNKANPEKQTSNEIVGNNWKVKITDIKIRKDNNELIYKLYGIYLGDKSVAVNVTNDGKLRHVILNDIKVLDETDQSVRKRGTMLLLDYENQKVMITEAEIELWKGKTGFEAIKSINIIRNEVRNLQ
;
A
#
# COMPACT_ATOMS: atom_id res chain seq x y z
N MET A 1 -6.87 30.18 20.17
CA MET A 1 -5.99 29.40 19.26
C MET A 1 -6.64 28.04 19.09
N SER A 2 -7.30 27.81 17.96
CA SER A 2 -7.99 26.55 17.66
C SER A 2 -6.98 25.52 17.16
N THR A 3 -6.92 24.39 17.85
CA THR A 3 -6.14 23.21 17.45
C THR A 3 -6.80 22.59 16.22
N GLU A 4 -6.17 22.74 15.04
CA GLU A 4 -6.60 22.03 13.84
C GLU A 4 -6.52 20.52 14.06
N ASN A 5 -7.60 19.81 13.72
CA ASN A 5 -7.70 18.37 13.88
C ASN A 5 -6.95 17.69 12.71
N PRO A 6 -6.13 16.65 12.93
CA PRO A 6 -5.37 15.98 11.86
C PRO A 6 -6.26 15.41 10.72
N SER A 7 -7.54 15.18 10.99
CA SER A 7 -8.56 14.78 10.02
C SER A 7 -8.88 15.84 8.98
N ASP A 8 -8.62 17.12 9.28
CA ASP A 8 -9.03 18.26 8.46
C ASP A 8 -8.18 18.41 7.18
N LYS A 9 -7.10 17.62 7.07
CA LYS A 9 -6.19 17.61 5.91
C LYS A 9 -6.33 16.39 4.99
N ILE A 10 -7.20 15.44 5.31
CA ILE A 10 -7.47 14.32 4.40
C ILE A 10 -8.54 14.78 3.41
N THR A 11 -8.08 15.33 2.27
CA THR A 11 -8.96 15.68 1.16
C THR A 11 -9.78 14.44 0.75
N GLN A 12 -11.05 14.41 1.12
CA GLN A 12 -11.96 13.35 0.71
C GLN A 12 -12.12 13.42 -0.82
N ILE A 13 -11.54 12.46 -1.53
CA ILE A 13 -11.79 12.28 -2.95
C ILE A 13 -13.23 11.78 -3.07
N SER A 14 -14.09 12.50 -3.79
CA SER A 14 -15.48 12.09 -3.97
C SER A 14 -15.56 10.73 -4.69
N LEU A 15 -16.54 9.91 -4.30
CA LEU A 15 -16.79 8.61 -4.91
C LEU A 15 -16.98 8.70 -6.43
N ASP A 16 -17.56 9.80 -6.91
CA ASP A 16 -17.75 10.03 -8.35
C ASP A 16 -16.42 10.26 -9.07
N LYS A 17 -15.46 10.92 -8.42
CA LYS A 17 -14.12 11.12 -8.96
C LYS A 17 -13.30 9.83 -8.94
N VAL A 18 -13.51 8.98 -7.94
CA VAL A 18 -12.95 7.61 -7.91
C VAL A 18 -13.51 6.78 -9.06
N LYS A 19 -14.83 6.82 -9.28
CA LYS A 19 -15.49 6.11 -10.41
C LYS A 19 -15.02 6.63 -11.76
N GLU A 20 -14.83 7.94 -11.92
CA GLU A 20 -14.30 8.55 -13.13
C GLU A 20 -12.88 8.05 -13.44
N ILE A 21 -12.00 7.99 -12.44
CA ILE A 21 -10.63 7.45 -12.56
C ILE A 21 -10.69 5.97 -12.96
N MET A 22 -11.56 5.19 -12.32
CA MET A 22 -11.72 3.76 -12.60
C MET A 22 -12.30 3.50 -14.00
N ASN A 23 -13.23 4.33 -14.48
CA ASN A 23 -13.84 4.20 -15.81
C ASN A 23 -12.89 4.64 -16.93
N LYS A 24 -12.02 5.62 -16.68
CA LYS A 24 -10.94 5.99 -17.61
C LYS A 24 -9.84 4.93 -17.69
N ALA A 25 -9.71 4.09 -16.65
CA ALA A 25 -8.82 2.94 -16.64
C ALA A 25 -9.42 1.77 -17.45
N ASN A 26 -9.52 1.96 -18.77
CA ASN A 26 -9.91 0.92 -19.72
C ASN A 26 -9.01 -0.32 -19.54
N PRO A 27 -9.55 -1.50 -19.19
CA PRO A 27 -8.76 -2.70 -18.89
C PRO A 27 -7.84 -3.14 -20.05
N GLU A 28 -8.25 -2.85 -21.29
CA GLU A 28 -7.54 -3.24 -22.51
C GLU A 28 -6.43 -2.27 -22.94
N LYS A 29 -6.26 -1.12 -22.24
CA LYS A 29 -5.26 -0.09 -22.56
C LYS A 29 -4.28 0.22 -21.40
N GLN A 30 -4.16 -0.64 -20.40
CA GLN A 30 -3.22 -0.43 -19.29
C GLN A 30 -1.76 -0.77 -19.69
N THR A 31 -1.11 0.14 -20.41
CA THR A 31 0.36 0.23 -20.49
C THR A 31 0.96 1.24 -19.49
N SER A 32 0.16 1.75 -18.55
CA SER A 32 0.71 2.38 -17.34
C SER A 32 0.00 1.84 -16.09
N ASN A 33 0.60 0.83 -15.46
CA ASN A 33 0.17 0.30 -14.16
C ASN A 33 0.34 1.30 -13.00
N GLU A 34 0.50 2.59 -13.30
CA GLU A 34 0.98 3.63 -12.41
C GLU A 34 0.24 4.95 -12.70
N ILE A 35 -0.27 5.60 -11.65
CA ILE A 35 -0.85 6.94 -11.66
C ILE A 35 -0.03 7.79 -10.69
N VAL A 36 0.50 8.91 -11.16
CA VAL A 36 1.33 9.84 -10.37
C VAL A 36 0.60 11.18 -10.22
N GLY A 37 0.54 11.67 -8.99
CA GLY A 37 0.18 13.05 -8.64
C GLY A 37 1.35 13.75 -7.95
N ASN A 38 1.17 15.04 -7.64
CA ASN A 38 2.27 15.91 -7.17
C ASN A 38 3.11 15.32 -6.02
N ASN A 39 2.45 14.70 -5.03
CA ASN A 39 3.12 14.10 -3.85
C ASN A 39 2.66 12.66 -3.59
N TRP A 40 2.04 12.02 -4.58
CA TRP A 40 1.54 10.66 -4.43
C TRP A 40 1.65 9.84 -5.69
N LYS A 41 1.74 8.52 -5.52
CA LYS A 41 1.75 7.54 -6.62
C LYS A 41 0.85 6.38 -6.25
N VAL A 42 0.06 5.86 -7.19
CA VAL A 42 -0.70 4.61 -7.05
C VAL A 42 -0.22 3.64 -8.12
N LYS A 43 0.14 2.42 -7.74
CA LYS A 43 0.63 1.40 -8.65
C LYS A 43 0.09 0.02 -8.30
N ILE A 44 -0.24 -0.79 -9.29
CA ILE A 44 -0.50 -2.22 -9.06
C ILE A 44 0.84 -2.91 -8.80
N THR A 45 1.03 -3.43 -7.58
CA THR A 45 2.26 -4.12 -7.17
C THR A 45 2.19 -5.62 -7.36
N ASP A 46 0.99 -6.20 -7.27
CA ASP A 46 0.78 -7.65 -7.44
C ASP A 46 -0.63 -7.95 -7.97
N ILE A 47 -0.75 -9.03 -8.73
CA ILE A 47 -2.00 -9.54 -9.28
C ILE A 47 -2.04 -11.04 -9.03
N LYS A 48 -2.99 -11.50 -8.21
CA LYS A 48 -3.20 -12.93 -8.02
C LYS A 48 -4.36 -13.42 -8.87
N ILE A 49 -4.09 -14.46 -9.64
CA ILE A 49 -5.04 -15.09 -10.57
C ILE A 49 -5.23 -16.55 -10.16
N ARG A 50 -6.46 -17.06 -10.29
CA ARG A 50 -6.76 -18.48 -10.07
C ARG A 50 -6.33 -19.28 -11.31
N LYS A 51 -5.52 -20.32 -11.10
CA LYS A 51 -4.85 -21.04 -12.21
C LYS A 51 -5.78 -21.94 -13.02
N ASP A 52 -6.92 -22.32 -12.46
CA ASP A 52 -7.92 -23.22 -13.06
C ASP A 52 -8.74 -22.55 -14.16
N ASN A 53 -9.13 -21.28 -13.97
CA ASN A 53 -10.01 -20.55 -14.88
C ASN A 53 -9.48 -19.17 -15.30
N ASN A 54 -8.24 -18.84 -14.91
CA ASN A 54 -7.59 -17.54 -15.15
C ASN A 54 -8.40 -16.35 -14.58
N GLU A 55 -9.25 -16.60 -13.57
CA GLU A 55 -10.05 -15.58 -12.92
C GLU A 55 -9.17 -14.74 -11.98
N LEU A 56 -9.29 -13.42 -12.10
CA LEU A 56 -8.65 -12.50 -11.16
C LEU A 56 -9.19 -12.77 -9.75
N ILE A 57 -8.30 -13.02 -8.78
CA ILE A 57 -8.67 -13.20 -7.37
C ILE A 57 -8.58 -11.86 -6.65
N TYR A 58 -7.45 -11.16 -6.80
CA TYR A 58 -7.26 -9.84 -6.23
C TYR A 58 -6.13 -9.06 -6.92
N LYS A 59 -6.13 -7.74 -6.70
CA LYS A 59 -5.03 -6.81 -7.02
C LYS A 59 -4.50 -6.17 -5.74
N LEU A 60 -3.19 -6.01 -5.64
CA LEU A 60 -2.54 -5.22 -4.60
C LEU A 60 -2.14 -3.86 -5.18
N TYR A 61 -2.65 -2.78 -4.63
CA TYR A 61 -2.30 -1.42 -5.01
C TYR A 61 -1.36 -0.82 -3.97
N GLY A 62 -0.15 -0.44 -4.37
CA GLY A 62 0.75 0.38 -3.57
C GLY A 62 0.44 1.87 -3.78
N ILE A 63 0.14 2.58 -2.70
CA ILE A 63 -0.06 4.02 -2.63
C ILE A 63 1.15 4.61 -1.90
N TYR A 64 1.84 5.52 -2.53
CA TYR A 64 3.04 6.18 -2.01
C TYR A 64 2.68 7.63 -1.72
N LEU A 65 2.99 8.13 -0.53
CA LEU A 65 2.66 9.47 -0.04
C LEU A 65 3.93 10.07 0.58
N GLY A 66 4.86 10.53 -0.27
CA GLY A 66 6.17 11.01 0.18
C GLY A 66 6.95 9.93 0.94
N ASP A 67 7.01 10.05 2.27
CA ASP A 67 7.73 9.12 3.15
C ASP A 67 6.86 7.97 3.70
N LYS A 68 5.58 7.92 3.34
CA LYS A 68 4.64 6.87 3.75
C LYS A 68 4.19 6.02 2.58
N SER A 69 3.88 4.77 2.86
CA SER A 69 3.31 3.85 1.88
C SER A 69 2.16 3.05 2.46
N VAL A 70 1.10 2.89 1.67
CA VAL A 70 -0.09 2.10 1.99
C VAL A 70 -0.30 1.08 0.88
N ALA A 71 -0.41 -0.20 1.20
CA ALA A 71 -0.82 -1.20 0.21
C ALA A 71 -2.24 -1.66 0.51
N VAL A 72 -3.05 -1.73 -0.53
CA VAL A 72 -4.47 -2.07 -0.43
C VAL A 72 -4.73 -3.28 -1.31
N ASN A 73 -5.19 -4.37 -0.70
CA ASN A 73 -5.57 -5.58 -1.41
C ASN A 73 -7.08 -5.54 -1.68
N VAL A 74 -7.46 -5.54 -2.95
CA VAL A 74 -8.84 -5.47 -3.40
C VAL A 74 -9.18 -6.74 -4.17
N THR A 75 -10.25 -7.42 -3.76
CA THR A 75 -10.78 -8.61 -4.45
C THR A 75 -11.42 -8.22 -5.79
N ASN A 76 -11.64 -9.22 -6.65
CA ASN A 76 -12.25 -8.98 -7.97
C ASN A 76 -13.66 -8.37 -7.91
N ASP A 77 -14.42 -8.63 -6.84
CA ASP A 77 -15.73 -8.00 -6.58
C ASP A 77 -15.63 -6.61 -5.93
N GLY A 78 -14.42 -6.04 -5.86
CA GLY A 78 -14.19 -4.68 -5.38
C GLY A 78 -14.15 -4.54 -3.85
N LYS A 79 -14.16 -5.65 -3.09
CA LYS A 79 -14.08 -5.60 -1.63
C LYS A 79 -12.65 -5.40 -1.14
N LEU A 80 -12.53 -4.60 -0.10
CA LEU A 80 -11.27 -4.40 0.60
C LEU A 80 -10.94 -5.63 1.47
N ARG A 81 -9.78 -6.25 1.23
CA ARG A 81 -9.32 -7.41 2.01
C ARG A 81 -8.27 -7.04 3.04
N HIS A 82 -7.22 -6.36 2.58
CA HIS A 82 -6.09 -5.98 3.41
C HIS A 82 -5.73 -4.50 3.24
N VAL A 83 -5.35 -3.85 4.33
CA VAL A 83 -4.64 -2.58 4.31
C VAL A 83 -3.32 -2.76 5.04
N ILE A 84 -2.21 -2.48 4.37
CA ILE A 84 -0.86 -2.55 4.93
C ILE A 84 -0.33 -1.13 5.00
N LEU A 85 0.06 -0.68 6.17
CA LEU A 85 0.64 0.63 6.42
C LEU A 85 2.10 0.47 6.80
N ASN A 86 2.98 1.21 6.12
CA ASN A 86 4.41 1.24 6.44
C ASN A 86 5.00 2.64 6.22
N ASP A 87 5.87 3.06 7.13
CA ASP A 87 6.65 4.30 7.02
C ASP A 87 7.99 3.97 6.33
N ILE A 88 8.04 4.17 5.01
CA ILE A 88 9.22 3.92 4.19
C ILE A 88 9.62 5.21 3.47
N LYS A 89 10.52 5.96 4.13
CA LYS A 89 11.18 7.13 3.57
C LYS A 89 12.05 6.78 2.36
N VAL A 90 12.13 7.70 1.42
CA VAL A 90 13.19 7.71 0.39
C VAL A 90 14.53 7.85 1.10
N LEU A 91 15.50 7.00 0.76
CA LEU A 91 16.83 7.01 1.35
C LEU A 91 17.80 7.65 0.35
N ASP A 92 18.20 8.90 0.62
CA ASP A 92 19.27 9.59 -0.12
C ASP A 92 20.66 9.05 0.29
N GLU A 93 21.65 9.31 -0.57
CA GLU A 93 22.71 8.42 -1.10
C GLU A 93 23.83 7.80 -0.21
N THR A 94 24.78 7.16 -0.93
CA THR A 94 26.13 6.59 -0.68
C THR A 94 26.33 5.10 -0.34
N ASP A 95 25.30 4.24 -0.36
CA ASP A 95 25.45 2.78 -0.17
C ASP A 95 24.33 2.01 -0.90
N GLN A 96 24.53 0.73 -1.24
CA GLN A 96 23.58 -0.01 -2.10
C GLN A 96 22.26 -0.43 -1.42
N SER A 97 22.27 -0.67 -0.11
CA SER A 97 21.07 -0.96 0.69
C SER A 97 21.19 -0.38 2.10
N VAL A 98 20.06 -0.24 2.80
CA VAL A 98 20.01 0.19 4.22
C VAL A 98 19.14 -0.78 4.98
N ARG A 99 19.56 -1.14 6.19
CA ARG A 99 18.74 -1.87 7.15
C ARG A 99 18.17 -0.92 8.18
N LYS A 100 16.86 -1.00 8.41
CA LYS A 100 16.19 -0.20 9.43
C LYS A 100 15.20 -1.06 10.21
N ARG A 101 15.04 -0.74 11.49
CA ARG A 101 13.93 -1.29 12.28
C ARG A 101 12.67 -0.47 11.99
N GLY A 102 11.55 -1.15 11.79
CA GLY A 102 10.28 -0.51 11.48
C GLY A 102 9.09 -1.30 11.98
N THR A 103 7.94 -0.63 12.03
CA THR A 103 6.66 -1.22 12.37
C THR A 103 5.74 -1.19 11.15
N MET A 104 5.10 -2.32 10.88
CA MET A 104 4.08 -2.47 9.86
C MET A 104 2.74 -2.79 10.53
N LEU A 105 1.68 -2.17 10.04
CA LEU A 105 0.31 -2.46 10.48
C LEU A 105 -0.43 -3.12 9.31
N LEU A 106 -0.97 -4.32 9.53
CA LEU A 106 -1.87 -5.00 8.61
C LEU A 106 -3.27 -5.03 9.23
N LEU A 107 -4.24 -4.48 8.52
CA LEU A 107 -5.66 -4.64 8.79
C LEU A 107 -6.21 -5.71 7.86
N ASP A 108 -6.66 -6.82 8.42
CA ASP A 108 -7.26 -7.95 7.73
C ASP A 108 -8.76 -7.96 8.00
N TYR A 109 -9.52 -7.39 7.05
CA TYR A 109 -10.96 -7.25 7.15
C TYR A 109 -11.69 -8.57 6.89
N GLU A 110 -11.07 -9.51 6.17
CA GLU A 110 -11.66 -10.81 5.93
C GLU A 110 -11.70 -11.63 7.22
N ASN A 111 -10.60 -11.60 7.99
CA ASN A 111 -10.48 -12.34 9.24
C ASN A 111 -10.81 -11.51 10.48
N GLN A 112 -11.19 -10.24 10.32
CA GLN A 112 -11.44 -9.28 11.40
C GLN A 112 -10.24 -9.20 12.37
N LYS A 113 -9.03 -9.10 11.83
CA LYS A 113 -7.78 -9.08 12.61
C LYS A 113 -6.90 -7.88 12.27
N VAL A 114 -6.20 -7.41 13.28
CA VAL A 114 -5.13 -6.42 13.18
C VAL A 114 -3.83 -7.11 13.54
N MET A 115 -2.83 -6.94 12.70
CA MET A 115 -1.48 -7.47 12.93
C MET A 115 -0.50 -6.32 12.98
N ILE A 116 0.25 -6.23 14.08
CA ILE A 116 1.31 -5.24 14.31
C ILE A 116 2.63 -5.98 14.26
N THR A 117 3.38 -5.75 13.19
CA THR A 117 4.66 -6.42 12.93
C THR A 117 5.80 -5.46 13.17
N GLU A 118 6.72 -5.83 14.06
CA GLU A 118 8.02 -5.19 14.17
C GLU A 118 9.06 -6.01 13.41
N ALA A 119 9.82 -5.35 12.54
CA ALA A 119 10.78 -6.03 11.67
C ALA A 119 12.03 -5.20 11.44
N GLU A 120 13.13 -5.90 11.15
CA GLU A 120 14.27 -5.33 10.44
C GLU A 120 14.00 -5.43 8.94
N ILE A 121 13.99 -4.28 8.26
CA ILE A 121 13.65 -4.15 6.86
C ILE A 121 14.90 -3.71 6.12
N GLU A 122 15.32 -4.51 5.13
CA GLU A 122 16.35 -4.10 4.19
C GLU A 122 15.69 -3.40 3.01
N LEU A 123 16.18 -2.21 2.68
CA LEU A 123 15.64 -1.37 1.63
C LEU A 123 16.64 -1.18 0.46
N TRP A 124 16.14 -1.27 -0.77
CA TRP A 124 16.80 -0.79 -1.97
C TRP A 124 16.81 0.74 -1.97
N LYS A 125 18.00 1.35 -2.04
CA LYS A 125 18.11 2.80 -2.27
C LYS A 125 17.58 3.18 -3.66
N GLY A 126 17.11 4.42 -3.84
CA GLY A 126 16.51 4.90 -5.09
C GLY A 126 15.10 4.34 -5.41
N LYS A 127 14.54 3.51 -4.52
CA LYS A 127 13.15 3.04 -4.57
C LYS A 127 12.36 3.63 -3.40
N THR A 128 11.04 3.63 -3.53
CA THR A 128 10.13 4.25 -2.56
C THR A 128 9.02 3.28 -2.16
N GLY A 129 8.56 3.34 -0.91
CA GLY A 129 7.49 2.47 -0.38
C GLY A 129 7.76 0.97 -0.53
N PHE A 130 6.74 0.17 -0.87
CA PHE A 130 6.86 -1.29 -0.97
C PHE A 130 7.90 -1.77 -1.98
N GLU A 131 8.13 -1.03 -3.08
CA GLU A 131 9.18 -1.36 -4.06
C GLU A 131 10.59 -1.22 -3.49
N ALA A 132 10.76 -0.46 -2.42
CA ALA A 132 12.02 -0.37 -1.72
C ALA A 132 12.29 -1.59 -0.85
N ILE A 133 11.29 -2.38 -0.47
CA ILE A 133 11.50 -3.53 0.42
C ILE A 133 12.23 -4.64 -0.33
N LYS A 134 13.49 -4.88 0.05
CA LYS A 134 14.29 -5.99 -0.45
C LYS A 134 14.05 -7.26 0.37
N SER A 135 14.03 -7.12 1.70
CA SER A 135 13.75 -8.22 2.61
C SER A 135 13.15 -7.69 3.91
N ILE A 136 12.42 -8.55 4.61
CA ILE A 136 11.82 -8.28 5.92
C ILE A 136 12.21 -9.43 6.84
N ASN A 137 12.87 -9.12 7.94
CA ASN A 137 13.11 -10.07 9.03
C ASN A 137 12.22 -9.70 10.21
N ILE A 138 11.22 -10.55 10.49
CA ILE A 138 10.23 -10.30 11.55
C ILE A 138 10.89 -10.53 12.91
N ILE A 139 10.88 -9.50 13.75
CA ILE A 139 11.39 -9.54 15.12
C ILE A 139 10.26 -9.94 16.07
N ARG A 140 9.11 -9.29 15.92
CA ARG A 140 7.93 -9.49 16.76
C ARG A 140 6.67 -9.31 15.95
N ASN A 141 5.66 -10.10 16.28
CA ASN A 141 4.33 -9.98 15.70
C ASN A 141 3.27 -10.02 16.80
N GLU A 142 2.32 -9.10 16.75
CA GLU A 142 1.17 -9.05 17.65
C GLU A 142 -0.12 -9.08 16.84
N VAL A 143 -1.03 -9.99 17.20
CA VAL A 143 -2.33 -10.13 16.53
C VAL A 143 -3.44 -9.77 17.51
N ARG A 144 -4.36 -8.92 17.06
CA ARG A 144 -5.56 -8.49 17.77
C ARG A 144 -6.78 -8.69 16.88
N ASN A 145 -7.97 -8.76 17.47
CA ASN A 145 -9.21 -8.70 16.69
C ASN A 145 -9.54 -7.23 16.37
N LEU A 146 -10.11 -6.96 15.19
CA LEU A 146 -10.86 -5.72 14.96
C LEU A 146 -12.12 -5.82 15.83
N GLN A 147 -12.20 -5.00 16.86
CA GLN A 147 -13.40 -4.85 17.70
C GLN A 147 -14.43 -3.97 17.01
#